data_AF-A0A9D8SWZ9-F1
#
_entry.id   AF-A0A9D8SWZ9-F1
#
_cell.length_a   1.000
_cell.length_b   1.000
_cell.length_c   1.000
_cell.angle_alpha   90.00
_cell.angle_beta   90.00
_cell.angle_gamma   90.00
#
_symmetry.space_group_name_H-M   'P 1'
#
loop_
_entity.id
_entity.type
_entity.pdbx_description
1 polymer ?
#
loop_
_entity_poly.entity_id
_entity_poly.type
_entity_poly.pdbx_seq_one_letter_code
_entity_poly.pdbx_strand_id
1 'polypeptide(L)'
;MEIPFAEAYRIKMVEPLKKSTRAEREQWLKEAHYNLFGLKSEQVYIDCLTDSGTGAMSDRQWAAMMTGDEAYAGSKSFFQLKDTIGAITGFEYVIPTHQGRAAENVLFSHLVKAGDIIPGNSHFDTTKGHIEFRKAVALDCTIDAAKDTQLEIPFKG
;
A
#
# COMPACT_ATOMS: atom_id res chain seq x y z
N MET A 1 -14.93 -14.51 12.11
CA MET A 1 -15.35 -13.78 10.89
C MET A 1 -16.28 -14.67 10.08
N GLU A 2 -17.44 -14.17 9.65
CA GLU A 2 -18.35 -14.90 8.75
C GLU A 2 -17.90 -14.66 7.30
N ILE A 3 -17.53 -15.73 6.59
CA ILE A 3 -17.11 -15.63 5.19
C ILE A 3 -18.39 -15.40 4.35
N PRO A 4 -18.47 -14.35 3.52
CA PRO A 4 -19.65 -14.12 2.70
C PRO A 4 -19.89 -15.29 1.74
N PHE A 5 -21.16 -15.55 1.42
CA PHE A 5 -21.54 -16.66 0.53
C PHE A 5 -20.91 -16.57 -0.87
N ALA A 6 -20.76 -15.35 -1.41
CA ALA A 6 -20.17 -15.09 -2.71
C ALA A 6 -19.59 -13.67 -2.77
N GLU A 7 -18.71 -13.42 -3.74
CA GLU A 7 -18.15 -12.11 -4.02
C GLU A 7 -19.24 -11.11 -4.43
N ALA A 8 -19.17 -9.88 -3.91
CA ALA A 8 -20.08 -8.78 -4.27
C ALA A 8 -19.71 -8.11 -5.61
N TYR A 9 -19.13 -8.87 -6.54
CA TYR A 9 -18.75 -8.45 -7.88
C TYR A 9 -18.70 -9.67 -8.81
N ARG A 10 -18.58 -9.42 -10.12
CA ARG A 10 -18.36 -10.45 -11.14
C ARG A 10 -17.10 -10.14 -11.94
N ILE A 11 -16.42 -11.17 -12.42
CA ILE A 11 -15.21 -11.03 -13.23
C ILE A 11 -15.56 -10.33 -14.56
N LYS A 12 -14.82 -9.27 -14.88
CA LYS A 12 -14.94 -8.52 -16.15
C LYS A 12 -13.77 -8.78 -17.10
N MET A 13 -12.58 -8.95 -16.54
CA MET A 13 -11.30 -9.14 -17.25
C MET A 13 -10.47 -10.17 -16.47
N VAL A 14 -9.61 -10.91 -17.17
CA VAL A 14 -8.71 -11.89 -16.58
C VAL A 14 -7.27 -11.65 -17.05
N GLU A 15 -6.31 -11.96 -16.20
CA GLU A 15 -4.88 -12.04 -16.54
C GLU A 15 -4.46 -13.52 -16.52
N PRO A 16 -3.87 -14.07 -17.60
CA PRO A 16 -3.48 -15.47 -17.65
C PRO A 16 -2.35 -15.80 -16.66
N LEU A 17 -2.51 -16.90 -15.92
CA LEU A 17 -1.49 -17.42 -15.02
C LEU A 17 -0.79 -18.66 -15.62
N LYS A 18 0.53 -18.71 -15.49
CA LYS A 18 1.33 -19.88 -15.90
C LYS A 18 1.50 -20.84 -14.73
N LYS A 19 1.07 -22.10 -14.90
CA LYS A 19 1.36 -23.16 -13.93
C LYS A 19 2.79 -23.67 -14.13
N SER A 20 3.57 -23.69 -13.06
CA SER A 20 4.91 -24.28 -13.03
C SER A 20 4.89 -25.68 -12.41
N THR A 21 5.87 -26.49 -12.78
CA THR A 21 6.21 -27.73 -12.10
C THR A 21 7.00 -27.46 -10.83
N ARG A 22 7.06 -28.45 -9.94
CA ARG A 22 7.90 -28.36 -8.74
C ARG A 22 9.39 -28.20 -9.09
N ALA A 23 9.87 -28.92 -10.10
CA ALA A 23 11.28 -28.88 -10.50
C ALA A 23 11.70 -27.50 -11.01
N GLU A 24 10.85 -26.85 -11.82
CA GLU A 24 11.07 -25.46 -12.24
C GLU A 24 11.16 -24.52 -11.05
N ARG A 25 10.23 -24.62 -10.08
CA ARG A 25 10.26 -23.78 -8.88
C ARG A 25 11.52 -24.01 -8.03
N GLU A 26 11.95 -25.25 -7.86
CA GLU A 26 13.19 -25.57 -7.12
C GLU A 26 14.43 -24.96 -7.80
N GLN A 27 14.46 -24.96 -9.14
CA GLN A 27 15.53 -24.34 -9.91
C GLN A 27 15.50 -22.81 -9.78
N TRP A 28 14.35 -22.18 -9.98
CA TRP A 28 14.21 -20.72 -9.87
C TRP A 28 14.50 -20.20 -8.47
N LEU A 29 14.12 -20.95 -7.43
CA LEU A 29 14.48 -20.60 -6.05
C LEU A 29 15.99 -20.65 -5.82
N LYS A 30 16.70 -21.63 -6.39
CA LYS A 30 18.17 -21.68 -6.32
C LYS A 30 18.81 -20.49 -7.06
N GLU A 31 18.32 -20.19 -8.25
CA GLU A 31 18.80 -19.06 -9.07
C GLU A 31 18.53 -17.71 -8.39
N ALA A 32 17.40 -17.57 -7.69
CA ALA A 32 17.07 -16.40 -6.89
C ALA A 32 17.75 -16.40 -5.51
N HIS A 33 18.69 -17.31 -5.24
CA HIS A 33 19.38 -17.46 -3.96
C HIS A 33 18.41 -17.56 -2.76
N TYR A 34 17.27 -18.21 -2.97
CA TYR A 34 16.18 -18.37 -2.02
C TYR A 34 15.57 -17.05 -1.51
N ASN A 35 15.77 -15.95 -2.24
CA ASN A 35 15.12 -14.67 -1.99
C ASN A 35 13.96 -14.48 -2.99
N LEU A 36 12.72 -14.45 -2.49
CA LEU A 36 11.53 -14.32 -3.33
C LEU A 36 11.49 -13.01 -4.12
N PHE A 37 12.12 -11.94 -3.64
CA PHE A 37 12.25 -10.68 -4.38
C PHE A 37 13.09 -10.82 -5.66
N GLY A 38 13.86 -11.88 -5.81
CA GLY A 38 14.62 -12.20 -7.01
C GLY A 38 13.85 -13.00 -8.06
N LEU A 39 12.64 -13.46 -7.75
CA LEU A 39 11.81 -14.19 -8.71
C LEU A 39 11.20 -13.23 -9.75
N LYS A 40 11.05 -13.72 -10.98
CA LYS A 40 10.26 -13.04 -12.00
C LYS A 40 8.78 -13.28 -11.73
N SER A 41 7.91 -12.31 -12.03
CA SER A 41 6.45 -12.46 -11.85
C SER A 41 5.88 -13.67 -12.60
N GLU A 42 6.37 -13.97 -13.81
CA GLU A 42 5.94 -15.13 -14.60
C GLU A 42 6.29 -16.50 -13.97
N GLN A 43 7.18 -16.52 -12.97
CA GLN A 43 7.57 -17.72 -12.21
C GLN A 43 6.64 -17.96 -11.01
N VAL A 44 5.82 -16.96 -10.65
CA VAL A 44 4.92 -16.97 -9.49
C VAL A 44 3.50 -17.27 -9.97
N TYR A 45 2.87 -18.28 -9.38
CA TYR A 45 1.50 -18.68 -9.75
C TYR A 45 0.43 -17.85 -9.03
N ILE A 46 0.60 -17.64 -7.73
CA ILE A 46 -0.24 -16.77 -6.89
C ILE A 46 0.74 -15.87 -6.13
N ASP A 47 0.64 -14.57 -6.34
CA ASP A 47 1.52 -13.60 -5.70
C ASP A 47 0.84 -13.04 -4.44
N CYS A 48 1.46 -13.29 -3.29
CA CYS A 48 1.05 -12.77 -1.99
C CYS A 48 2.16 -11.93 -1.34
N LEU A 49 3.10 -11.41 -2.14
CA LEU A 49 4.23 -10.63 -1.63
C LEU A 49 3.78 -9.30 -1.02
N THR A 50 2.79 -8.66 -1.63
CA THR A 50 2.22 -7.39 -1.17
C THR A 50 0.80 -7.17 -1.72
N ASP A 51 0.01 -6.40 -0.98
CA ASP A 51 -1.26 -5.81 -1.39
C ASP A 51 -1.08 -4.42 -2.03
N SER A 52 0.16 -3.89 -2.08
CA SER A 52 0.47 -2.57 -2.59
C SER A 52 0.48 -2.53 -4.12
N GLY A 53 -0.54 -1.91 -4.71
CA GLY A 53 -0.64 -1.70 -6.17
C GLY A 53 -1.02 -2.94 -6.98
N THR A 54 -1.37 -4.04 -6.32
CA THR A 54 -1.74 -5.33 -6.95
C THR A 54 -3.26 -5.56 -7.03
N GLY A 55 -4.06 -4.53 -6.75
CA GLY A 55 -5.52 -4.60 -6.79
C GLY A 55 -6.11 -4.61 -8.20
N ALA A 56 -7.18 -5.37 -8.41
CA ALA A 56 -7.94 -5.36 -9.66
C ALA A 56 -8.92 -4.17 -9.70
N MET A 57 -8.77 -3.29 -10.70
CA MET A 57 -9.66 -2.15 -10.89
C MET A 57 -11.01 -2.56 -11.52
N SER A 58 -12.08 -1.87 -11.11
CA SER A 58 -13.41 -1.97 -11.72
C SER A 58 -13.45 -1.40 -13.15
N ASP A 59 -14.50 -1.75 -13.89
CA ASP A 59 -14.76 -1.18 -15.21
C ASP A 59 -14.95 0.35 -15.17
N ARG A 60 -15.53 0.89 -14.10
CA ARG A 60 -15.65 2.34 -13.87
C ARG A 60 -14.30 3.03 -13.70
N GLN A 61 -13.36 2.42 -12.99
CA GLN A 61 -12.01 2.96 -12.84
C GLN A 61 -11.27 2.95 -14.18
N TRP A 62 -11.38 1.86 -14.97
CA TRP A 62 -10.86 1.82 -16.34
C TRP A 62 -11.47 2.90 -17.23
N ALA A 63 -12.78 3.13 -17.16
CA ALA A 63 -13.44 4.19 -17.91
C ALA A 63 -12.93 5.59 -17.51
N ALA A 64 -12.75 5.83 -16.22
CA ALA A 64 -12.21 7.11 -15.72
C ALA A 64 -10.79 7.39 -16.22
N MET A 65 -9.94 6.35 -16.30
CA MET A 65 -8.60 6.49 -16.91
C MET A 65 -8.66 6.93 -18.37
N MET A 66 -9.63 6.44 -19.16
CA MET A 66 -9.78 6.82 -20.57
C MET A 66 -10.25 8.26 -20.76
N THR A 67 -10.76 8.91 -19.71
CA THR A 67 -11.22 10.30 -19.72
C THR A 67 -10.38 11.21 -18.82
N GLY A 68 -9.14 10.80 -18.52
CA GLY A 68 -8.22 11.59 -17.69
C GLY A 68 -7.94 12.97 -18.28
N ASP A 69 -7.91 13.99 -17.43
CA ASP A 69 -7.50 15.35 -17.80
C ASP A 69 -6.02 15.56 -17.48
N GLU A 70 -5.18 15.48 -18.51
CA GLU A 70 -3.71 15.55 -18.44
C GLU A 70 -3.17 17.00 -18.40
N ALA A 71 -4.03 17.98 -18.09
CA ALA A 71 -3.60 19.36 -17.93
C ALA A 71 -2.58 19.51 -16.78
N TYR A 72 -1.48 20.23 -17.05
CA TYR A 72 -0.40 20.46 -16.08
C TYR A 72 -0.85 21.20 -14.82
N ALA A 73 -1.83 22.10 -14.94
CA ALA A 73 -2.41 22.84 -13.83
C ALA A 73 -3.93 22.95 -14.01
N GLY A 74 -4.68 22.78 -12.92
CA GLY A 74 -6.14 22.88 -12.93
C GLY A 74 -6.86 21.68 -13.55
N SER A 75 -6.25 20.49 -13.55
CA SER A 75 -6.89 19.25 -14.01
C SER A 75 -8.22 18.99 -13.29
N LYS A 76 -9.27 18.67 -14.06
CA LYS A 76 -10.57 18.25 -13.52
C LYS A 76 -10.47 17.02 -12.64
N SER A 77 -9.56 16.10 -12.95
CA SER A 77 -9.33 14.89 -12.17
C SER A 77 -8.81 15.21 -10.77
N PHE A 78 -8.00 16.26 -10.60
CA PHE A 78 -7.56 16.71 -9.28
C PHE A 78 -8.71 17.24 -8.43
N PHE A 79 -9.61 18.04 -9.00
CA PHE A 79 -10.75 18.57 -8.25
C PHE A 79 -11.71 17.45 -7.81
N GLN A 80 -11.96 16.46 -8.68
CA GLN A 80 -12.74 15.27 -8.31
C GLN A 80 -12.10 14.48 -7.15
N LEU A 81 -10.77 14.31 -7.17
CA LEU A 81 -10.02 13.68 -6.08
C LEU A 81 -10.16 14.48 -4.79
N LYS A 82 -9.96 15.80 -4.85
CA LYS A 82 -10.06 16.70 -3.69
C LYS A 82 -11.46 16.64 -3.07
N ASP A 83 -12.51 16.75 -3.89
CA ASP A 83 -13.89 16.73 -3.43
C ASP A 83 -14.24 15.39 -2.78
N THR A 84 -13.78 14.28 -3.35
CA THR A 84 -13.96 12.93 -2.80
C THR A 84 -13.26 12.78 -1.45
N ILE A 85 -12.00 13.23 -1.34
CA ILE A 85 -11.26 13.21 -0.07
C ILE A 85 -11.99 14.07 0.97
N GLY A 86 -12.44 15.28 0.60
CA GLY A 86 -13.21 16.15 1.49
C GLY A 86 -14.50 15.51 1.98
N ALA A 87 -15.25 14.83 1.10
CA ALA A 87 -16.47 14.13 1.46
C ALA A 87 -16.25 12.94 2.41
N ILE A 88 -15.14 12.21 2.26
CA ILE A 88 -14.83 11.03 3.08
C ILE A 88 -14.20 11.43 4.42
N THR A 89 -13.29 12.41 4.42
CA THR A 89 -12.40 12.69 5.54
C THR A 89 -12.67 14.03 6.22
N GLY A 90 -13.31 14.98 5.54
CA GLY A 90 -13.50 16.35 6.02
C GLY A 90 -12.27 17.26 5.88
N PHE A 91 -11.14 16.81 5.34
CA PHE A 91 -9.95 17.66 5.17
C PHE A 91 -10.13 18.68 4.03
N GLU A 92 -9.84 19.95 4.33
CA GLU A 92 -9.96 21.07 3.38
C GLU A 92 -8.84 21.09 2.33
N TYR A 93 -7.61 20.76 2.75
CA TYR A 93 -6.40 20.85 1.94
C TYR A 93 -5.91 19.46 1.52
N VAL A 94 -5.60 19.33 0.22
CA VAL A 94 -5.13 18.07 -0.38
C VAL A 94 -3.91 18.37 -1.26
N ILE A 95 -2.84 17.61 -1.05
CA ILE A 95 -1.65 17.61 -1.90
C ILE A 95 -1.50 16.19 -2.47
N PRO A 96 -1.72 15.97 -3.78
CA PRO A 96 -1.55 14.66 -4.37
C PRO A 96 -0.06 14.30 -4.43
N THR A 97 0.25 13.03 -4.19
CA THR A 97 1.59 12.48 -4.37
C THR A 97 1.48 11.15 -5.11
N HIS A 98 2.59 10.65 -5.66
CA HIS A 98 2.54 9.42 -6.46
C HIS A 98 2.23 8.17 -5.63
N GLN A 99 2.58 8.14 -4.33
CA GLN A 99 2.25 7.07 -3.38
C GLN A 99 2.52 7.49 -1.92
N GLY A 100 2.18 6.61 -0.96
CA GLY A 100 2.28 6.87 0.48
C GLY A 100 3.61 7.45 0.97
N ARG A 101 4.76 6.82 0.63
CA ARG A 101 6.08 7.30 1.09
C ARG A 101 6.43 8.73 0.64
N ALA A 102 5.89 9.17 -0.50
CA ALA A 102 6.10 10.54 -0.96
C ALA A 102 5.28 11.54 -0.15
N ALA A 103 4.05 11.19 0.23
CA ALA A 103 3.26 11.98 1.18
C ALA A 103 3.97 12.09 2.54
N GLU A 104 4.51 10.98 3.05
CA GLU A 104 5.32 10.96 4.28
C GLU A 104 6.49 11.92 4.17
N ASN A 105 7.25 11.86 3.06
CA ASN A 105 8.40 12.72 2.86
C ASN A 105 8.02 14.21 2.82
N VAL A 106 6.96 14.57 2.09
CA VAL A 106 6.48 15.96 2.01
C VAL A 106 6.10 16.46 3.40
N LEU A 107 5.27 15.71 4.12
CA LEU A 107 4.79 16.10 5.45
C LEU A 107 5.93 16.18 6.48
N PHE A 108 6.76 15.14 6.57
CA PHE A 108 7.82 15.06 7.56
C PHE A 108 8.98 16.02 7.26
N SER A 109 9.19 16.42 5.99
CA SER A 109 10.17 17.49 5.68
C SER A 109 9.83 18.81 6.38
N HIS A 110 8.53 19.07 6.56
CA HIS A 110 8.06 20.26 7.22
C HIS A 110 7.96 20.07 8.75
N LEU A 111 7.36 18.98 9.21
CA LEU A 111 7.00 18.81 10.63
C LEU A 111 8.10 18.21 11.51
N VAL A 112 8.88 17.25 11.00
CA VAL A 112 9.83 16.49 11.82
C VAL A 112 11.21 17.15 11.80
N LYS A 113 11.78 17.36 12.99
CA LYS A 113 13.10 17.96 13.23
C LYS A 113 13.99 17.00 14.02
N ALA A 114 15.30 17.25 13.93
CA ALA A 114 16.28 16.44 14.66
C ALA A 114 16.05 16.53 16.16
N GLY A 115 16.04 15.37 16.83
CA GLY A 115 15.74 15.25 18.26
C GLY A 115 14.26 15.11 18.61
N ASP A 116 13.34 15.25 17.65
CA ASP A 116 11.93 14.98 17.90
C ASP A 116 11.70 13.51 18.26
N ILE A 117 10.69 13.25 19.08
CA ILE A 117 10.20 11.91 19.40
C ILE A 117 8.81 11.79 18.80
N ILE A 118 8.65 10.89 17.85
CA ILE A 118 7.40 10.67 17.13
C ILE A 118 6.77 9.38 17.67
N PRO A 119 5.72 9.46 18.52
CA PRO A 119 5.02 8.28 19.00
C PRO A 119 4.13 7.72 17.88
N GLY A 120 4.09 6.39 17.78
CA GLY A 120 3.24 5.69 16.83
C GLY A 120 2.82 4.34 17.37
N ASN A 121 1.78 3.79 16.81
CA ASN A 121 1.22 2.52 17.24
C ASN A 121 1.84 1.29 16.56
N SER A 122 3.14 1.36 16.29
CA SER A 122 3.89 0.59 15.28
C SER A 122 4.00 1.36 13.97
N HIS A 123 5.14 2.02 13.78
CA HIS A 123 5.45 2.67 12.52
C HIS A 123 5.65 1.64 11.41
N PHE A 124 5.15 1.96 10.21
CA PHE A 124 5.49 1.21 9.00
C PHE A 124 6.93 1.52 8.56
N ASP A 125 7.54 0.60 7.80
CA ASP A 125 8.96 0.62 7.45
C ASP A 125 9.41 1.95 6.82
N THR A 126 8.67 2.46 5.82
CA THR A 126 9.03 3.73 5.16
C THR A 126 8.76 4.94 6.05
N THR A 127 7.72 4.89 6.88
CA THR A 127 7.39 5.94 7.85
C THR A 127 8.53 6.11 8.84
N LYS A 128 8.98 4.99 9.45
CA LYS A 128 10.12 4.96 10.36
C LYS A 128 11.39 5.44 9.66
N GLY A 129 11.65 4.95 8.45
CA GLY A 129 12.78 5.39 7.64
C GLY A 129 12.82 6.90 7.43
N HIS A 130 11.68 7.54 7.13
CA HIS A 130 11.61 8.99 6.95
C HIS A 130 11.78 9.79 8.25
N ILE A 131 11.35 9.26 9.39
CA ILE A 131 11.54 9.87 10.71
C ILE A 131 13.03 9.80 11.11
N GLU A 132 13.60 8.59 11.08
CA GLU A 132 14.98 8.34 11.54
C GLU A 132 16.02 8.96 10.62
N PHE A 133 15.77 9.02 9.31
CA PHE A 133 16.63 9.75 8.36
C PHE A 133 16.78 11.23 8.73
N ARG A 134 15.80 11.80 9.44
CA ARG A 134 15.82 13.20 9.92
C ARG A 134 16.43 13.33 11.32
N LYS A 135 17.03 12.27 11.87
CA LYS A 135 17.60 12.23 13.23
C LYS A 135 16.54 12.44 14.33
N ALA A 136 15.30 12.08 14.05
CA ALA A 136 14.24 11.96 15.04
C ALA A 136 14.12 10.50 15.51
N VAL A 137 13.42 10.28 16.62
CA VAL A 137 13.16 8.95 17.18
C VAL A 137 11.74 8.52 16.84
N ALA A 138 11.58 7.42 16.12
CA ALA A 138 10.29 6.74 15.99
C ALA A 138 10.07 5.85 17.22
N LEU A 139 9.13 6.22 18.09
CA LEU A 139 8.81 5.48 19.31
C LEU A 139 7.53 4.67 19.11
N ASP A 140 7.66 3.35 19.08
CA ASP A 140 6.51 2.46 19.01
C ASP A 140 5.88 2.28 20.41
N CYS A 141 4.63 2.69 20.54
CA CYS A 141 3.82 2.67 21.76
C CYS A 141 2.74 1.56 21.71
N THR A 142 3.06 0.40 21.12
CA THR A 142 2.15 -0.75 21.04
C THR A 142 1.93 -1.41 22.40
N ILE A 143 0.77 -2.05 22.60
CA ILE A 143 0.52 -2.85 23.80
C ILE A 143 1.11 -4.25 23.65
N ASP A 144 1.38 -4.94 24.77
CA ASP A 144 1.95 -6.30 24.74
C ASP A 144 1.11 -7.31 23.94
N ALA A 145 -0.22 -7.12 23.94
CA ALA A 145 -1.16 -7.94 23.17
C ALA A 145 -0.92 -7.88 21.65
N ALA A 146 -0.21 -6.86 21.13
CA ALA A 146 0.18 -6.76 19.73
C ALA A 146 1.11 -7.90 19.28
N LYS A 147 1.85 -8.51 20.22
CA LYS A 147 2.75 -9.65 19.95
C LYS A 147 2.00 -10.93 19.61
N ASP A 148 0.72 -11.04 20.02
CA ASP A 148 -0.15 -12.13 19.63
C ASP A 148 -0.94 -11.73 18.39
N THR A 149 -0.54 -12.24 17.24
CA THR A 149 -1.17 -11.94 15.95
C THR A 149 -2.55 -12.60 15.80
N GLN A 150 -2.85 -13.64 16.59
CA GLN A 150 -4.12 -14.37 16.54
C GLN A 150 -5.16 -13.80 17.52
N LEU A 151 -4.73 -13.04 18.52
CA LEU A 151 -5.63 -12.40 19.47
C LEU A 151 -6.52 -11.35 18.77
N GLU A 152 -7.83 -11.52 18.83
CA GLU A 152 -8.80 -10.55 18.29
C GLU A 152 -9.28 -9.61 19.40
N ILE A 153 -8.77 -8.37 19.40
CA ILE A 153 -9.22 -7.28 20.29
C ILE A 153 -9.47 -6.00 19.46
N PRO A 154 -10.31 -5.06 19.91
CA PRO A 154 -10.70 -3.90 19.11
C PRO A 154 -9.54 -3.02 18.64
N PHE A 155 -8.45 -2.94 19.41
CA PHE A 155 -7.28 -2.12 19.12
C PHE A 155 -6.03 -2.70 19.80
N LYS A 156 -4.91 -2.79 19.07
CA LYS A 156 -3.64 -3.40 19.54
C LYS A 156 -2.57 -2.35 19.89
N GLY A 157 -3.02 -1.16 20.26
CA GLY A 157 -2.14 0.00 20.40
C GLY A 157 -2.06 0.73 19.09
#